data_AF-A0A847A348-F1
#
_entry.id   AF-A0A847A348-F1
#
_cell.length_a   1.000
_cell.length_b   1.000
_cell.length_c   1.000
_cell.angle_alpha   90.00
_cell.angle_beta   90.00
_cell.angle_gamma   90.00
#
_symmetry.space_group_name_H-M   'P 1'
#
loop_
_entity.id
_entity.type
_entity.pdbx_description
1 polymer ?
#
loop_
_entity_poly.entity_id
_entity_poly.type
_entity_poly.pdbx_seq_one_letter_code
_entity_poly.pdbx_strand_id
1 'polypeptide(L)'
;MRVALILLLLLAVATIPGSLVPQRSADPNGVIQYQQDHPDLFKVLDAFPIQAFDVYSSVWFSSIYLLLFISLIGCVLPRIAHHYKALRSAPPRTPARLQRMAGFAEQRISNPNASPAQREAFAERAIEEAQAILRGQHYRADIQRVTRRGVSEVSVSAERGYLRETGNLIFHIALLGVLVSVAIGGVFSFNGQRVLVEGESM
;
A
#
# COMPACT_ATOMS: atom_id res chain seq x y z
N MET A 1 -3.43 5.63 -8.23
CA MET A 1 -2.35 4.70 -8.68
C MET A 1 -1.64 5.17 -9.95
N ARG A 2 -2.35 5.66 -10.99
CA ARG A 2 -1.71 6.11 -12.25
C ARG A 2 -0.62 7.18 -12.05
N VAL A 3 -0.88 8.18 -11.22
CA VAL A 3 0.08 9.26 -10.93
C VAL A 3 1.36 8.73 -10.27
N ALA A 4 1.25 7.86 -9.27
CA ALA A 4 2.42 7.26 -8.61
C ALA A 4 3.30 6.46 -9.58
N LEU A 5 2.71 5.67 -10.48
CA LEU A 5 3.47 4.92 -11.50
C LEU A 5 4.21 5.84 -12.47
N ILE A 6 3.57 6.93 -12.90
CA ILE A 6 4.21 7.94 -13.76
C ILE A 6 5.35 8.62 -13.00
N LEU A 7 5.14 9.01 -11.74
CA LEU A 7 6.18 9.63 -10.92
C LEU A 7 7.35 8.68 -10.64
N LEU A 8 7.10 7.38 -10.46
CA LEU A 8 8.15 6.36 -10.36
C LEU A 8 8.96 6.25 -11.65
N LEU A 9 8.29 6.24 -12.80
CA LEU A 9 8.97 6.25 -14.10
C LEU A 9 9.80 7.52 -14.31
N LEU A 10 9.22 8.68 -13.99
CA LEU A 10 9.92 9.96 -14.06
C LEU A 10 11.14 9.98 -13.14
N LEU A 11 11.02 9.46 -11.91
CA LEU A 11 12.13 9.35 -10.98
C LEU A 11 13.24 8.45 -11.54
N ALA A 12 12.89 7.31 -12.14
CA ALA A 12 13.88 6.43 -12.76
C ALA A 12 14.63 7.12 -13.91
N VAL A 13 13.92 7.81 -14.81
CA VAL A 13 14.56 8.59 -15.89
C VAL A 13 15.41 9.72 -15.33
N ALA A 14 14.91 10.43 -14.32
CA ALA A 14 15.59 11.49 -13.60
C ALA A 14 16.92 11.05 -12.96
N THR A 15 17.05 9.79 -12.55
CA THR A 15 18.31 9.27 -11.96
C THR A 15 19.39 8.96 -12.99
N ILE A 16 19.06 8.85 -14.29
CA ILE A 16 20.02 8.47 -15.33
C ILE A 16 21.22 9.44 -15.39
N PRO A 17 21.04 10.77 -15.50
CA PRO A 17 22.18 11.67 -15.58
C PRO A 17 23.09 11.59 -14.35
N GLY A 18 22.49 11.45 -13.16
CA GLY A 18 23.22 11.35 -11.89
C GLY A 18 24.08 10.09 -11.76
N SER A 19 23.88 9.09 -12.64
CA SER A 19 24.71 7.88 -12.71
C SER A 19 25.77 7.91 -13.81
N LEU A 20 25.70 8.86 -14.73
CA LEU A 20 26.59 8.96 -15.90
C LEU A 20 27.74 9.96 -15.70
N VAL A 21 27.55 10.98 -14.86
CA VAL A 21 28.56 12.01 -14.57
C VAL A 21 28.88 12.09 -13.08
N PRO A 22 30.11 12.49 -12.70
CA PRO A 22 30.46 12.65 -11.29
C PRO A 22 29.49 13.60 -10.59
N GLN A 23 29.14 13.33 -9.33
CA GLN A 23 28.25 14.18 -8.54
C GLN A 23 29.06 14.99 -7.55
N ARG A 24 28.79 16.29 -7.42
CA ARG A 24 29.54 17.17 -6.50
C ARG A 24 29.53 16.69 -5.05
N SER A 25 28.45 16.04 -4.62
CA SER A 25 28.31 15.49 -3.27
C SER A 25 29.13 14.22 -3.03
N ALA A 26 29.50 13.47 -4.09
CA ALA A 26 30.16 12.19 -3.98
C ALA A 26 31.62 12.23 -4.47
N ASP A 27 31.90 12.99 -5.53
CA ASP A 27 33.22 13.12 -6.14
C ASP A 27 33.46 14.58 -6.61
N PRO A 28 33.75 15.51 -5.69
CA PRO A 28 34.04 16.91 -6.04
C PRO A 28 35.22 17.05 -7.00
N ASN A 29 36.26 16.22 -6.85
CA ASN A 29 37.47 16.28 -7.66
C ASN A 29 37.20 15.84 -9.10
N GLY A 30 36.43 14.76 -9.29
CA GLY A 30 36.01 14.33 -10.62
C GLY A 30 35.17 15.37 -11.36
N VAL A 31 34.34 16.15 -10.64
CA VAL A 31 33.61 17.28 -11.26
C VAL A 31 34.57 18.37 -11.72
N ILE A 32 35.56 18.74 -10.91
CA ILE A 32 36.58 19.74 -11.28
C ILE A 32 37.39 19.25 -12.49
N GLN A 33 37.78 17.98 -12.50
CA GLN A 33 38.52 17.41 -13.62
C GLN A 33 37.68 17.39 -14.89
N TYR A 34 36.41 16.98 -14.81
CA TYR A 34 35.49 17.01 -15.96
C TYR A 34 35.32 18.43 -16.52
N GLN A 35 35.26 19.44 -15.64
CA GLN A 35 35.18 20.84 -16.05
C GLN A 35 36.43 21.28 -16.83
N GLN A 36 37.61 20.81 -16.43
CA GLN A 36 38.88 21.11 -17.11
C GLN A 36 38.97 20.38 -18.47
N ASP A 37 38.58 19.11 -18.50
CA ASP A 37 38.68 18.26 -19.69
C ASP A 37 37.62 18.62 -20.75
N HIS A 38 36.44 19.08 -20.33
CA HIS A 38 35.29 19.34 -21.19
C HIS A 38 34.58 20.68 -20.90
N PRO A 39 35.26 21.83 -21.06
CA PRO A 39 34.77 23.13 -20.58
C PRO A 39 33.48 23.61 -21.26
N ASP A 40 33.27 23.30 -22.54
CA ASP A 40 32.05 23.71 -23.25
C ASP A 40 30.85 22.82 -22.93
N LEU A 41 31.07 21.50 -22.82
CA LEU A 41 30.03 20.54 -22.44
C LEU A 41 29.63 20.71 -20.97
N PHE A 42 30.60 20.99 -20.10
CA PHE A 42 30.36 21.26 -18.68
C PHE A 42 29.35 22.40 -18.50
N LYS A 43 29.49 23.53 -19.22
CA LYS A 43 28.55 24.66 -19.14
C LYS A 43 27.12 24.25 -19.48
N VAL A 44 26.93 23.35 -20.45
CA VAL A 44 25.61 22.88 -20.86
C VAL A 44 25.02 21.94 -19.82
N LEU A 45 25.80 20.97 -19.35
CA LEU A 45 25.35 19.96 -18.38
C LEU A 45 25.10 20.55 -16.99
N ASP A 46 25.87 21.56 -16.59
CA ASP A 46 25.73 22.23 -15.30
C ASP A 46 24.62 23.30 -15.28
N ALA A 47 24.20 23.76 -16.45
CA ALA A 47 23.16 24.79 -16.56
C ALA A 47 21.80 24.29 -16.05
N PHE A 48 21.03 25.20 -15.46
CA PHE A 48 19.61 24.98 -15.21
C PHE A 48 18.85 24.91 -16.54
N PRO A 49 17.95 23.92 -16.75
CA PRO A 49 17.40 22.98 -15.78
C PRO A 49 18.08 21.59 -15.71
N ILE A 50 19.17 21.34 -16.45
CA ILE A 50 19.80 20.01 -16.53
C ILE A 50 20.49 19.63 -15.22
N GLN A 51 21.32 20.51 -14.66
CA GLN A 51 22.00 20.33 -13.36
C GLN A 51 22.61 18.92 -13.18
N ALA A 52 23.30 18.40 -14.20
CA ALA A 52 23.70 16.99 -14.26
C ALA A 52 24.68 16.57 -13.14
N PHE A 53 25.49 17.50 -12.62
CA PHE A 53 26.45 17.26 -11.54
C PHE A 53 25.85 17.44 -10.12
N ASP A 54 24.60 17.90 -10.03
CA ASP A 54 23.83 18.16 -8.81
C ASP A 54 22.42 17.56 -8.90
N VAL A 55 22.26 16.41 -9.57
CA VAL A 55 20.94 15.82 -9.86
C VAL A 55 20.15 15.59 -8.57
N TYR A 56 20.78 15.01 -7.55
CA TYR A 56 20.12 14.62 -6.31
C TYR A 56 19.76 15.81 -5.39
N SER A 57 20.41 16.96 -5.57
CA SER A 57 20.13 18.22 -4.84
C SER A 57 19.30 19.20 -5.67
N SER A 58 19.05 18.90 -6.95
CA SER A 58 18.32 19.78 -7.86
C SER A 58 16.85 19.98 -7.44
N VAL A 59 16.30 21.14 -7.82
CA VAL A 59 14.92 21.51 -7.51
C VAL A 59 13.93 20.59 -8.24
N TRP A 60 14.23 20.23 -9.49
CA TRP A 60 13.35 19.38 -10.30
C TRP A 60 13.33 17.93 -9.79
N PHE A 61 14.49 17.37 -9.40
CA PHE A 61 14.55 16.02 -8.82
C PHE A 61 13.81 15.96 -7.49
N SER A 62 14.06 16.94 -6.62
CA SER A 62 13.39 17.07 -5.33
C SER A 62 11.87 17.23 -5.49
N SER A 63 11.42 17.94 -6.54
CA SER A 63 9.99 18.08 -6.85
C SER A 63 9.36 16.75 -7.24
N ILE A 64 10.00 15.94 -8.09
CA ILE A 64 9.50 14.60 -8.46
C ILE A 64 9.42 13.71 -7.22
N TYR A 65 10.47 13.71 -6.40
CA TYR A 65 10.54 12.94 -5.16
C TYR A 65 9.43 13.34 -4.17
N LEU A 66 9.23 14.64 -3.93
CA LEU A 66 8.18 15.15 -3.04
C LEU A 66 6.78 14.84 -3.57
N LEU A 67 6.54 14.99 -4.87
CA LEU A 67 5.25 14.63 -5.48
C LEU A 67 4.98 13.13 -5.36
N LEU A 68 6.00 12.30 -5.57
CA LEU A 68 5.88 10.85 -5.39
C LEU A 68 5.51 10.52 -3.94
N PHE A 69 6.17 11.17 -2.98
CA PHE A 69 5.93 10.99 -1.56
C PHE A 69 4.50 11.39 -1.16
N ILE A 70 4.06 12.59 -1.57
CA ILE A 70 2.69 13.08 -1.32
C ILE A 70 1.68 12.14 -1.99
N SER A 71 1.95 11.67 -3.21
CA SER A 71 1.07 10.72 -3.91
C SER A 71 0.95 9.39 -3.17
N LEU A 72 2.07 8.88 -2.66
CA LEU A 72 2.12 7.65 -1.86
C LEU A 72 1.27 7.81 -0.60
N ILE A 73 1.49 8.87 0.19
CA ILE A 73 0.70 9.16 1.40
C ILE A 73 -0.78 9.27 1.05
N GLY A 74 -1.10 10.08 0.04
CA GLY A 74 -2.46 10.32 -0.41
C GLY A 74 -3.18 9.06 -0.88
N CYS A 75 -2.46 8.04 -1.38
CA CYS A 75 -3.07 6.77 -1.78
C CYS A 75 -3.15 5.75 -0.64
N VAL A 76 -2.21 5.76 0.30
CA VAL A 76 -2.12 4.78 1.39
C VAL A 76 -3.12 5.09 2.50
N LEU A 77 -3.25 6.36 2.93
CA LEU A 77 -4.16 6.76 4.01
C LEU A 77 -5.64 6.36 3.80
N PRO A 78 -6.31 6.70 2.68
CA PRO A 78 -7.71 6.34 2.48
C PRO A 78 -7.90 4.81 2.40
N ARG A 79 -6.90 4.09 1.87
CA ARG A 79 -6.92 2.64 1.78
C ARG A 79 -6.83 1.99 3.16
N ILE A 80 -5.96 2.49 4.04
CA ILE A 80 -5.90 2.05 5.45
C ILE A 80 -7.23 2.30 6.14
N ALA A 81 -7.81 3.49 5.99
CA ALA A 81 -9.09 3.83 6.60
C ALA A 81 -10.21 2.88 6.13
N HIS A 82 -10.29 2.60 4.83
CA HIS A 82 -11.25 1.66 4.27
C HIS A 82 -11.05 0.23 4.80
N HIS A 83 -9.81 -0.25 4.80
CA HIS A 83 -9.49 -1.60 5.29
C HIS A 83 -9.76 -1.76 6.79
N TYR A 84 -9.43 -0.73 7.58
CA TYR A 84 -9.73 -0.69 9.00
C TYR A 84 -11.24 -0.75 9.27
N LYS A 85 -12.03 -0.02 8.47
CA LYS A 85 -13.49 -0.09 8.53
C LYS A 85 -14.00 -1.49 8.18
N ALA A 86 -13.46 -2.12 7.13
CA ALA A 86 -13.83 -3.47 6.72
C ALA A 86 -13.49 -4.54 7.77
N LEU A 87 -12.31 -4.44 8.39
CA LEU A 87 -11.89 -5.30 9.50
C LEU A 87 -12.82 -5.21 10.70
N ARG A 88 -13.41 -4.03 10.96
CA ARG A 88 -14.34 -3.81 12.08
C ARG A 88 -15.80 -4.06 11.72
N SER A 89 -16.19 -4.03 10.45
CA SER A 89 -17.56 -4.30 10.04
C SER A 89 -17.93 -5.77 10.22
N ALA A 90 -19.22 -6.03 10.46
CA ALA A 90 -19.77 -7.39 10.42
C ALA A 90 -19.61 -8.01 9.02
N PRO A 91 -19.56 -9.35 8.92
CA PRO A 91 -19.62 -10.06 7.64
C PRO A 91 -20.73 -9.53 6.72
N PRO A 92 -20.53 -9.59 5.39
CA PRO A 92 -21.46 -9.01 4.43
C PRO A 92 -22.86 -9.60 4.54
N ARG A 93 -23.88 -8.84 4.16
CA ARG A 93 -25.27 -9.31 4.23
C ARG A 93 -25.54 -10.41 3.23
N THR A 94 -26.32 -11.42 3.62
CA THR A 94 -26.74 -12.52 2.74
C THR A 94 -27.47 -11.95 1.51
N PRO A 95 -26.98 -12.20 0.28
CA PRO A 95 -27.59 -11.69 -0.94
C PRO A 95 -29.04 -12.19 -1.12
N ALA A 96 -29.87 -11.39 -1.77
CA ALA A 96 -31.26 -11.76 -2.06
C ALA A 96 -31.41 -12.91 -3.09
N ARG A 97 -30.36 -13.17 -3.87
CA ARG A 97 -30.36 -14.12 -4.99
C ARG A 97 -29.08 -14.95 -4.93
N LEU A 98 -29.03 -15.91 -4.02
CA LEU A 98 -27.87 -16.79 -3.84
C LEU A 98 -27.51 -17.54 -5.13
N GLN A 99 -28.50 -17.86 -5.98
CA GLN A 99 -28.29 -18.52 -7.27
C GLN A 99 -27.41 -17.75 -8.27
N ARG A 100 -27.12 -16.46 -8.02
CA ARG A 100 -26.23 -15.66 -8.87
C ARG A 100 -24.76 -15.74 -8.44
N MET A 101 -24.47 -16.35 -7.29
CA MET A 101 -23.10 -16.45 -6.79
C MET A 101 -22.35 -17.57 -7.53
N ALA A 102 -21.08 -17.32 -7.84
CA ALA A 102 -20.18 -18.38 -8.25
C ALA A 102 -20.04 -19.39 -7.11
N GLY A 103 -20.19 -20.69 -7.40
CA GLY A 103 -20.15 -21.74 -6.38
C GLY A 103 -21.45 -21.93 -5.59
N PHE A 104 -22.59 -21.42 -6.08
CA PHE A 104 -23.89 -21.73 -5.50
C PHE A 104 -24.19 -23.24 -5.59
N ALA A 105 -24.52 -23.84 -4.45
CA ALA A 105 -25.06 -25.19 -4.35
C ALA A 105 -26.30 -25.15 -3.44
N GLU A 106 -27.33 -25.91 -3.82
CA GLU A 106 -28.58 -25.99 -3.06
C GLU A 106 -28.90 -27.45 -2.75
N GLN A 107 -29.19 -27.73 -1.48
CA GLN A 107 -29.74 -29.01 -1.07
C GLN A 107 -31.00 -28.75 -0.25
N ARG A 108 -32.13 -29.30 -0.71
CA ARG A 108 -33.41 -29.16 -0.03
C ARG A 108 -33.61 -30.32 0.93
N ILE A 109 -33.74 -30.00 2.20
CA ILE A 109 -34.07 -30.96 3.26
C ILE A 109 -35.51 -30.67 3.70
N SER A 110 -36.37 -31.69 3.69
CA SER A 110 -37.76 -31.56 4.10
C SER A 110 -38.16 -32.74 4.99
N ASN A 111 -38.92 -32.46 6.04
CA ASN A 111 -39.57 -33.47 6.87
C ASN A 111 -41.09 -33.23 6.82
N PRO A 112 -41.85 -34.05 6.07
CA PRO A 112 -43.30 -33.90 5.90
C PRO A 112 -44.08 -33.98 7.22
N ASN A 113 -43.54 -34.68 8.22
CA ASN A 113 -44.20 -34.93 9.50
C ASN A 113 -43.90 -33.84 10.55
N ALA A 114 -43.03 -32.87 10.23
CA ALA A 114 -42.64 -31.83 11.18
C ALA A 114 -43.63 -30.65 11.18
N SER A 115 -44.03 -30.23 12.38
CA SER A 115 -44.82 -29.01 12.55
C SER A 115 -44.04 -27.77 12.09
N PRO A 116 -44.71 -26.65 11.76
CA PRO A 116 -44.04 -25.41 11.39
C PRO A 116 -43.01 -24.94 12.43
N ALA A 117 -43.35 -25.03 13.72
CA ALA A 117 -42.46 -24.66 14.82
C ALA A 117 -41.22 -25.59 14.91
N GLN A 118 -41.40 -26.90 14.66
CA GLN A 118 -40.28 -27.84 14.63
C GLN A 118 -39.33 -27.56 13.46
N ARG A 119 -39.87 -27.14 12.30
CA ARG A 119 -39.06 -26.76 11.13
C ARG A 119 -38.25 -25.50 11.39
N GLU A 120 -38.83 -24.49 12.02
CA GLU A 120 -38.12 -23.26 12.40
C GLU A 120 -37.02 -23.53 13.43
N ALA A 121 -37.32 -24.29 14.49
CA ALA A 121 -36.33 -24.68 15.50
C ALA A 121 -35.20 -25.57 14.94
N PHE A 122 -35.48 -26.38 13.92
CA PHE A 122 -34.44 -27.11 13.20
C PHE A 122 -33.56 -26.17 12.38
N ALA A 123 -34.16 -25.22 11.64
CA ALA A 123 -33.41 -24.26 10.84
C ALA A 123 -32.50 -23.37 11.71
N GLU A 124 -32.97 -22.90 12.87
CA GLU A 124 -32.14 -22.11 13.80
C GLU A 124 -30.93 -22.91 14.31
N ARG A 125 -31.16 -24.15 14.80
CA ARG A 125 -30.07 -25.02 15.27
C ARG A 125 -29.06 -25.33 14.17
N ALA A 126 -29.53 -25.62 12.95
CA ALA A 126 -28.65 -25.90 11.83
C ALA A 126 -27.75 -24.69 11.49
N ILE A 127 -28.27 -23.47 11.59
CA ILE A 127 -27.49 -22.24 11.37
C ILE A 127 -26.50 -21.97 12.51
N GLU A 128 -26.88 -22.25 13.76
CA GLU A 128 -25.99 -22.14 14.92
C GLU A 128 -24.82 -23.13 14.84
N GLU A 129 -25.10 -24.39 14.49
CA GLU A 129 -24.06 -25.41 14.27
C GLU A 129 -23.15 -25.03 13.10
N ALA A 130 -23.71 -24.56 11.98
CA ALA A 130 -22.92 -24.08 10.85
C ALA A 130 -22.02 -22.90 11.25
N GLN A 131 -22.51 -21.95 12.06
CA GLN A 131 -21.70 -20.86 12.60
C GLN A 131 -20.55 -21.38 13.47
N ALA A 132 -20.80 -22.34 14.34
CA ALA A 132 -19.78 -22.93 15.21
C ALA A 132 -18.66 -23.59 14.39
N ILE A 133 -19.02 -24.38 13.37
CA ILE A 133 -18.07 -25.01 12.45
C ILE A 133 -17.23 -23.95 11.73
N LEU A 134 -17.87 -22.91 11.18
CA LEU A 134 -17.18 -21.84 10.44
C LEU A 134 -16.23 -21.05 11.36
N ARG A 135 -16.64 -20.75 12.59
CA ARG A 135 -15.76 -20.10 13.59
C ARG A 135 -14.59 -21.00 13.99
N GLY A 136 -14.80 -22.30 14.12
CA GLY A 136 -13.74 -23.28 14.36
C GLY A 136 -12.69 -23.32 13.23
N GLN A 137 -13.10 -23.01 11.99
CA GLN A 137 -12.21 -22.87 10.84
C GLN A 137 -11.61 -21.44 10.69
N HIS A 138 -11.74 -20.60 11.71
CA HIS A 138 -11.27 -19.21 11.75
C HIS A 138 -11.95 -18.28 10.72
N TYR A 139 -13.18 -18.56 10.33
CA TYR A 139 -14.00 -17.58 9.62
C TYR A 139 -14.64 -16.60 10.59
N ARG A 140 -14.77 -15.34 10.18
CA ARG A 140 -15.65 -14.39 10.84
C ARG A 140 -17.07 -14.71 10.41
N ALA A 141 -17.88 -15.23 11.32
CA ALA A 141 -19.24 -15.66 11.00
C ALA A 141 -20.28 -14.90 11.84
N ASP A 142 -21.34 -14.47 11.16
CA ASP A 142 -22.46 -13.71 11.72
C ASP A 142 -23.80 -14.30 11.29
N ILE A 143 -24.72 -14.45 12.24
CA ILE A 143 -26.06 -14.99 11.97
C ILE A 143 -26.95 -13.82 11.59
N GLN A 144 -27.58 -13.94 10.42
CA GLN A 144 -28.43 -12.91 9.86
C GLN A 144 -29.85 -13.41 9.72
N ARG A 145 -30.76 -12.68 10.35
CA ARG A 145 -32.21 -12.85 10.21
C ARG A 145 -32.72 -11.75 9.28
N VAL A 146 -33.31 -12.14 8.16
CA VAL A 146 -33.81 -11.21 7.15
C VAL A 146 -35.24 -11.57 6.79
N THR A 147 -36.16 -10.63 6.96
CA THR A 147 -37.54 -10.80 6.49
C THR A 147 -37.66 -10.26 5.07
N ARG A 148 -37.98 -11.12 4.10
CA ARG A 148 -38.25 -10.74 2.71
C ARG A 148 -39.65 -11.17 2.31
N ARG A 149 -40.45 -10.23 1.77
CA ARG A 149 -41.81 -10.53 1.26
C ARG A 149 -42.70 -11.28 2.27
N GLY A 150 -42.57 -10.95 3.56
CA GLY A 150 -43.33 -11.59 4.65
C GLY A 150 -42.78 -12.94 5.13
N VAL A 151 -41.67 -13.44 4.56
CA VAL A 151 -41.00 -14.68 4.98
C VAL A 151 -39.75 -14.33 5.76
N SER A 152 -39.61 -14.86 6.98
CA SER A 152 -38.39 -14.74 7.79
C SER A 152 -37.38 -15.79 7.34
N GLU A 153 -36.19 -15.35 6.92
CA GLU A 153 -35.07 -16.20 6.52
C GLU A 153 -33.96 -16.09 7.56
N VAL A 154 -33.44 -17.22 8.03
CA VAL A 154 -32.26 -17.29 8.91
C VAL A 154 -31.09 -17.83 8.10
N SER A 155 -29.95 -17.15 8.16
CA SER A 155 -28.75 -17.51 7.40
C SER A 155 -27.49 -17.22 8.23
N VAL A 156 -26.38 -17.88 7.90
CA VAL A 156 -25.06 -17.51 8.42
C VAL A 156 -24.22 -16.97 7.27
N SER A 157 -23.66 -15.77 7.46
CA SER A 157 -22.68 -15.18 6.55
C SER A 157 -21.30 -15.31 7.16
N ALA A 158 -20.33 -15.75 6.37
CA ALA A 158 -18.96 -15.94 6.82
C ALA A 158 -17.94 -15.43 5.80
N GLU A 159 -16.87 -14.83 6.31
CA GLU A 159 -15.79 -14.28 5.50
C GLU A 159 -14.41 -14.55 6.12
N ARG A 160 -13.40 -14.62 5.25
CA ARG A 160 -11.97 -14.75 5.59
C ARG A 160 -11.14 -14.10 4.49
N GLY A 161 -9.88 -13.76 4.77
CA GLY A 161 -8.91 -13.35 3.73
C GLY A 161 -8.31 -11.96 3.90
N TYR A 162 -8.60 -11.24 4.98
CA TYR A 162 -8.07 -9.88 5.20
C TYR A 162 -6.55 -9.82 5.39
N LEU A 163 -5.88 -10.94 5.72
CA LEU A 163 -4.43 -10.99 5.99
C LEU A 163 -3.57 -10.51 4.81
N ARG A 164 -3.94 -10.89 3.58
CA ARG A 164 -3.18 -10.49 2.38
C ARG A 164 -3.16 -8.97 2.21
N GLU A 165 -4.30 -8.34 2.41
CA GLU A 165 -4.45 -6.89 2.31
C GLU A 165 -3.81 -6.19 3.52
N THR A 166 -3.98 -6.71 4.74
CA THR A 166 -3.31 -6.20 5.93
C THR A 166 -1.80 -6.21 5.78
N GLY A 167 -1.21 -7.32 5.34
CA GLY A 167 0.25 -7.42 5.14
C GLY A 167 0.75 -6.43 4.09
N ASN A 168 0.01 -6.29 2.99
CA ASN A 168 0.30 -5.29 1.97
C ASN A 168 0.28 -3.85 2.56
N LEU A 169 -0.72 -3.52 3.37
CA LEU A 169 -0.82 -2.19 3.99
C LEU A 169 0.29 -1.95 5.03
N ILE A 170 0.63 -2.95 5.85
CA ILE A 170 1.74 -2.85 6.81
C ILE A 170 3.04 -2.56 6.08
N PHE A 171 3.32 -3.24 4.97
CA PHE A 171 4.51 -2.97 4.15
C PHE A 171 4.58 -1.51 3.70
N HIS A 172 3.46 -0.97 3.19
CA HIS A 172 3.42 0.42 2.75
C HIS A 172 3.60 1.42 3.91
N ILE A 173 3.01 1.13 5.08
CA ILE A 173 3.20 1.96 6.29
C ILE A 173 4.66 1.92 6.73
N ALA A 174 5.32 0.76 6.71
CA ALA A 174 6.72 0.63 7.07
C ALA A 174 7.62 1.44 6.11
N LEU A 175 7.37 1.36 4.79
CA LEU A 175 8.10 2.15 3.81
C LEU A 175 7.92 3.66 4.05
N LEU A 176 6.69 4.09 4.34
CA LEU A 176 6.40 5.47 4.73
C LEU A 176 7.11 5.87 6.02
N GLY A 177 7.14 4.98 7.02
CA GLY A 177 7.85 5.19 8.29
C GLY A 177 9.35 5.41 8.08
N VAL A 178 10.00 4.56 7.28
CA VAL A 178 11.42 4.74 6.91
C VAL A 178 11.67 6.09 6.26
N LEU A 179 10.82 6.49 5.30
CA LEU A 179 10.93 7.78 4.62
C LEU A 179 10.80 8.96 5.59
N VAL A 180 9.83 8.93 6.51
CA VAL A 180 9.67 9.96 7.54
C VAL A 180 10.87 10.01 8.48
N SER A 181 11.38 8.85 8.91
CA SER A 181 12.58 8.76 9.76
C SER A 181 13.81 9.34 9.06
N VAL A 182 14.01 9.05 7.78
CA VAL A 182 15.10 9.63 6.99
C VAL A 182 14.92 11.13 6.80
N ALA A 183 13.71 11.62 6.54
CA ALA A 183 13.44 13.05 6.40
C ALA A 183 13.74 13.82 7.69
N ILE A 184 13.28 13.31 8.84
CA ILE A 184 13.59 13.86 10.17
C ILE A 184 15.10 13.79 10.41
N GLY A 185 15.70 12.62 10.18
CA GLY A 185 17.14 12.41 10.32
C GLY A 185 17.96 13.39 9.49
N GLY A 186 17.58 13.65 8.23
CA GLY A 186 18.26 14.60 7.37
C GLY A 186 18.19 16.06 7.85
N VAL A 187 17.08 16.47 8.47
CA VAL A 187 16.94 17.84 9.03
C VAL A 187 17.76 18.01 10.31
N PHE A 188 17.86 16.97 11.14
CA PHE A 188 18.56 17.02 12.43
C PHE A 188 20.00 16.47 12.39
N SER A 189 20.44 15.89 11.26
CA SER A 189 21.78 15.34 11.10
C SER A 189 22.76 16.42 10.64
N PHE A 190 23.99 16.35 11.16
CA PHE A 190 25.10 17.18 10.76
C PHE A 190 26.20 16.29 10.16
N ASN A 191 26.64 16.61 8.94
CA ASN A 191 27.74 15.94 8.28
C ASN A 191 28.91 16.91 8.11
N GLY A 192 30.06 16.58 8.68
CA GLY A 192 31.30 17.34 8.50
C GLY A 192 32.31 16.51 7.71
N GLN A 193 32.76 17.02 6.57
CA GLN A 193 33.85 16.43 5.78
C GLN A 193 35.04 17.39 5.80
N ARG A 194 36.24 16.85 6.05
CA ARG A 194 37.50 17.60 5.97
C ARG A 194 38.37 16.97 4.89
N VAL A 195 38.78 17.78 3.92
CA VAL A 195 39.82 17.38 2.96
C VAL A 195 41.16 17.52 3.65
N LEU A 196 41.92 16.43 3.70
CA LEU A 196 43.29 16.40 4.20
C LEU A 196 44.22 16.34 3.00
N VAL A 197 45.12 17.32 2.89
CA VAL A 197 46.17 17.32 1.86
C VAL A 197 47.28 16.41 2.35
N GLU A 198 47.65 15.42 1.52
CA GLU A 198 48.73 14.49 1.81
C GLU A 198 50.05 15.28 1.93
N GLY A 199 50.62 15.33 3.14
CA GLY A 199 51.84 16.08 3.45
C GLY A 199 51.68 17.33 4.33
N GLU A 200 50.46 17.81 4.61
CA GLU A 200 50.22 18.98 5.48
C GLU A 200 49.75 18.63 6.90
N SER A 201 49.37 17.38 7.16
CA SER A 201 49.04 16.92 8.52
C SER A 201 50.27 16.33 9.20
N MET A 202 50.93 17.14 10.03
CA MET A 202 51.78 16.66 11.13
C MET A 202 50.92 16.08 12.26
#